data_AF-A0A369NED0-F1
#
_entry.id   AF-A0A369NED0-F1
#
_cell.length_a   1.000
_cell.length_b   1.000
_cell.length_c   1.000
_cell.angle_alpha   90.00
_cell.angle_beta   90.00
_cell.angle_gamma   90.00
#
_symmetry.space_group_name_H-M   'P 1'
#
loop_
_entity.id
_entity.type
_entity.pdbx_description
1 polymer ?
#
loop_
_entity_poly.entity_id
_entity_poly.type
_entity_poly.pdbx_seq_one_letter_code
_entity_poly.pdbx_strand_id
1 'polypeptide(L)'
;MLYHLDRTGSLLEGARLELVSSASDDLLCAEGAGAAVARMFPRGISRHGLRYLSTVRSRVSDIPLFNLGSLEGKPSSAIIEQTFELVRRADFPGMPSRFQSVFCVEDPSELDAWPEITASGGALFEIAPADPARIAKLDASLLKGGFAEVIEPGAVEACFSFPLCAAFAYRYWSGEMSESPKPEVLVELPATAALKVRAIPPTPVPASETLQPHRWQ
;
A
#
# COMPACT_ATOMS: atom_id res chain seq x y z
N MET A 1 18.47 3.96 12.22
CA MET A 1 17.37 4.94 12.07
C MET A 1 16.53 4.49 10.88
N LEU A 2 15.22 4.78 10.85
CA LEU A 2 14.33 4.39 9.76
C LEU A 2 13.78 5.64 9.08
N TYR A 3 13.50 5.57 7.78
CA TYR A 3 13.10 6.73 6.99
C TYR A 3 11.75 6.52 6.30
N HIS A 4 10.83 7.47 6.43
CA HIS A 4 9.52 7.45 5.79
C HIS A 4 9.37 8.61 4.80
N LEU A 5 8.85 8.32 3.61
CA LEU A 5 8.48 9.33 2.62
C LEU A 5 7.04 9.80 2.84
N ASP A 6 6.85 11.00 3.38
CA ASP A 6 5.55 11.67 3.41
C ASP A 6 5.27 12.37 2.07
N ARG A 7 4.38 11.75 1.28
CA ARG A 7 3.91 12.28 -0.01
C ARG A 7 2.73 13.22 0.11
N THR A 8 2.13 13.31 1.29
CA THR A 8 0.91 14.09 1.53
C THR A 8 1.19 15.47 2.12
N GLY A 9 2.42 15.70 2.58
CA GLY A 9 2.78 16.91 3.32
C GLY A 9 2.01 17.06 4.64
N SER A 10 1.55 15.95 5.21
CA SER A 10 0.72 15.94 6.42
C SER A 10 1.50 15.64 7.69
N LEU A 11 2.76 15.21 7.58
CA LEU A 11 3.62 15.00 8.74
C LEU A 11 4.33 16.29 9.17
N LEU A 12 4.42 16.45 10.49
CA LEU A 12 5.21 17.48 11.15
C LEU A 12 6.30 16.79 11.99
N GLU A 13 7.40 17.49 12.23
CA GLU A 13 8.43 17.02 13.16
C GLU A 13 7.86 16.90 14.57
N GLY A 14 8.25 15.83 15.27
CA GLY A 14 7.72 15.47 16.58
C GLY A 14 6.30 14.88 16.55
N ALA A 15 5.66 14.75 15.39
CA ALA A 15 4.31 14.21 15.32
C ALA A 15 4.28 12.73 15.75
N ARG A 16 3.33 12.39 16.63
CA ARG A 16 3.04 10.99 16.97
C ARG A 16 2.17 10.38 15.89
N LEU A 17 2.63 9.25 15.37
CA LEU A 17 1.92 8.40 14.43
C LEU A 17 1.16 7.36 15.26
N GLU A 18 -0.16 7.50 15.29
CA GLU A 18 -1.04 6.68 16.13
C GLU A 18 -1.99 5.83 15.27
N LEU A 19 -2.51 4.76 15.87
CA LEU A 19 -3.63 4.01 15.30
C LEU A 19 -4.92 4.82 15.48
N VAL A 20 -5.77 4.82 14.45
CA VAL A 20 -7.13 5.32 14.54
C VAL A 20 -8.07 4.19 14.94
N SER A 21 -8.85 4.42 15.99
CA SER A 21 -9.70 3.42 16.64
C SER A 21 -10.99 3.11 15.87
N SER A 22 -11.37 3.92 14.89
CA SER A 22 -12.62 3.74 14.15
C SER A 22 -12.44 4.00 12.65
N ALA A 23 -12.44 2.91 11.86
CA ALA A 23 -12.91 3.00 10.48
C ALA A 23 -14.44 3.05 10.53
N SER A 24 -15.04 4.21 10.31
CA SER A 24 -16.51 4.31 10.28
C SER A 24 -17.07 3.56 9.07
N ASP A 25 -18.31 3.05 9.19
CA ASP A 25 -19.02 2.41 8.09
C ASP A 25 -19.14 3.33 6.85
N ASP A 26 -19.16 4.66 7.06
CA ASP A 26 -19.14 5.65 5.97
C ASP A 26 -17.83 5.63 5.19
N LEU A 27 -16.68 5.46 5.88
CA LEU A 27 -15.36 5.35 5.24
C LEU A 27 -15.18 4.00 4.54
N LEU A 28 -15.81 2.96 5.07
CA LEU A 28 -15.75 1.59 4.52
C LEU A 28 -16.83 1.33 3.47
N CYS A 29 -17.83 2.21 3.39
CA CYS A 29 -18.90 2.18 2.40
C CYS A 29 -19.76 0.89 2.44
N ALA A 30 -19.83 0.20 3.59
CA ALA A 30 -20.60 -1.03 3.79
C ALA A 30 -21.09 -1.16 5.25
N GLU A 31 -22.37 -1.46 5.43
CA GLU A 31 -22.99 -1.64 6.76
C GLU A 31 -22.31 -2.80 7.52
N GLY A 32 -21.91 -2.55 8.77
CA GLY A 32 -21.26 -3.54 9.62
C GLY A 32 -19.77 -3.76 9.33
N ALA A 33 -19.21 -3.13 8.31
CA ALA A 33 -17.79 -3.25 7.98
C ALA A 33 -16.90 -2.67 9.09
N GLY A 34 -17.31 -1.57 9.73
CA GLY A 34 -16.59 -0.97 10.85
C GLY A 34 -16.51 -1.89 12.05
N ALA A 35 -17.60 -2.60 12.37
CA ALA A 35 -17.61 -3.61 13.42
C ALA A 35 -16.68 -4.80 13.09
N ALA A 36 -16.66 -5.24 11.83
CA ALA A 36 -15.75 -6.28 11.37
C ALA A 36 -14.28 -5.84 11.47
N VAL A 37 -13.96 -4.63 11.01
CA VAL A 37 -12.61 -4.04 11.11
C VAL A 37 -12.19 -3.87 12.58
N ALA A 38 -13.06 -3.39 13.46
CA ALA A 38 -12.78 -3.27 14.89
C ALA A 38 -12.50 -4.63 15.54
N ARG A 39 -13.18 -5.69 15.10
CA ARG A 39 -12.93 -7.06 15.56
C ARG A 39 -11.60 -7.62 15.05
N MET A 40 -11.21 -7.28 13.81
CA MET A 40 -9.94 -7.71 13.22
C MET A 40 -8.75 -6.94 13.80
N PHE A 41 -8.94 -5.66 14.08
CA PHE A 41 -7.91 -4.73 14.54
C PHE A 41 -8.37 -4.00 15.82
N PRO A 42 -8.43 -4.69 16.97
CA PRO A 42 -8.96 -4.11 18.21
C PRO A 42 -8.14 -2.93 18.76
N ARG A 43 -6.87 -2.79 18.33
CA ARG A 43 -6.03 -1.63 18.65
C ARG A 43 -6.21 -0.45 17.69
N GLY A 44 -7.07 -0.59 16.67
CA GLY A 44 -7.22 0.36 15.58
C GLY A 44 -6.32 0.04 14.37
N ILE A 45 -6.35 0.92 13.37
CA ILE A 45 -5.61 0.78 12.11
C ILE A 45 -4.76 2.02 11.85
N SER A 46 -3.70 1.89 11.05
CA SER A 46 -2.94 3.05 10.62
C SER A 46 -3.71 3.82 9.55
N ARG A 47 -3.39 5.11 9.38
CA ARG A 47 -3.95 5.93 8.28
C ARG A 47 -3.67 5.32 6.90
N HIS A 48 -2.53 4.63 6.76
CA HIS A 48 -2.18 3.89 5.56
C HIS A 48 -3.03 2.63 5.40
N GLY A 49 -3.21 1.84 6.47
CA GLY A 49 -4.09 0.67 6.49
C GLY A 49 -5.53 0.97 6.10
N LEU A 50 -6.07 2.12 6.53
CA LEU A 50 -7.41 2.56 6.14
C LEU A 50 -7.58 2.69 4.62
N ARG A 51 -6.54 3.05 3.87
CA ARG A 51 -6.61 3.17 2.40
C ARG A 51 -6.80 1.82 1.70
N TYR A 52 -6.32 0.74 2.30
CA TYR A 52 -6.51 -0.61 1.77
C TYR A 52 -7.86 -1.20 2.14
N LEU A 53 -8.52 -0.66 3.18
CA LEU A 53 -9.86 -1.04 3.60
C LEU A 53 -10.97 -0.21 2.94
N SER A 54 -10.66 0.99 2.45
CA SER A 54 -11.66 1.84 1.80
C SER A 54 -12.13 1.22 0.48
N THR A 55 -13.39 0.81 0.43
CA THR A 55 -14.03 0.23 -0.76
C THR A 55 -13.98 1.22 -1.92
N VAL A 56 -13.41 0.80 -3.06
CA VAL A 56 -13.59 1.51 -4.33
C VAL A 56 -15.00 1.25 -4.81
N ARG A 57 -15.90 2.24 -4.65
CA ARG A 57 -17.23 2.21 -5.28
C ARG A 57 -17.10 2.62 -6.74
N SER A 58 -17.04 1.65 -7.65
CA SER A 58 -17.31 1.89 -9.07
C SER A 58 -18.79 1.67 -9.34
N ARG A 59 -19.52 2.69 -9.82
CA ARG A 59 -20.90 2.52 -10.28
C ARG A 59 -20.88 1.70 -11.56
N VAL A 60 -21.56 0.56 -11.55
CA VAL A 60 -21.70 -0.35 -12.70
C VAL A 60 -22.35 0.34 -13.91
N SER A 61 -23.13 1.40 -13.70
CA SER A 61 -23.90 2.09 -14.75
C SER A 61 -23.13 3.10 -15.60
N ASP A 62 -21.94 3.54 -15.18
CA ASP A 62 -21.12 4.51 -15.94
C ASP A 62 -20.00 3.81 -16.74
N ILE A 63 -20.05 2.48 -16.80
CA ILE A 63 -19.11 1.64 -17.51
C ILE A 63 -19.81 1.20 -18.80
N PRO A 64 -19.39 1.67 -20.00
CA PRO A 64 -19.73 0.96 -21.22
C PRO A 64 -19.09 -0.42 -21.09
N LEU A 65 -19.91 -1.40 -20.68
CA LEU A 65 -19.66 -2.84 -20.57
C LEU A 65 -18.16 -3.22 -20.57
N PHE A 66 -17.43 -2.96 -19.48
CA PHE A 66 -15.98 -3.15 -19.33
C PHE A 66 -15.07 -2.01 -19.85
N ASN A 67 -15.04 -0.89 -19.11
CA ASN A 67 -13.80 -0.11 -18.99
C ASN A 67 -12.99 -0.66 -17.80
N LEU A 68 -12.66 -1.95 -17.88
CA LEU A 68 -11.80 -2.65 -16.92
C LEU A 68 -10.37 -2.08 -16.93
N GLY A 69 -9.98 -1.36 -18.00
CA GLY A 69 -8.74 -0.58 -18.05
C GLY A 69 -8.61 0.54 -17.01
N SER A 70 -9.66 0.79 -16.21
CA SER A 70 -9.59 1.68 -15.03
C SER A 70 -9.36 0.93 -13.69
N LEU A 71 -9.28 -0.41 -13.72
CA LEU A 71 -8.94 -1.25 -12.57
C LEU A 71 -7.43 -1.40 -12.35
N GLU A 72 -6.59 -0.70 -13.12
CA GLU A 72 -5.15 -0.68 -12.89
C GLU A 72 -4.84 -0.33 -11.40
N GLY A 73 -4.33 -1.33 -10.68
CA GLY A 73 -3.71 -1.21 -9.37
C GLY A 73 -4.60 -1.29 -8.13
N LYS A 74 -5.81 -0.70 -8.12
CA LYS A 74 -6.57 -0.52 -6.85
C LYS A 74 -7.24 -1.78 -6.29
N PRO A 75 -8.04 -2.56 -7.05
CA PRO A 75 -8.68 -3.78 -6.54
C PRO A 75 -7.66 -4.86 -6.17
N SER A 76 -6.58 -4.97 -6.96
CA SER A 76 -5.48 -5.91 -6.70
C SER A 76 -4.77 -5.58 -5.38
N SER A 77 -4.54 -4.30 -5.07
CA SER A 77 -3.93 -3.93 -3.79
C SER A 77 -4.77 -4.34 -2.58
N ALA A 78 -6.09 -4.11 -2.61
CA ALA A 78 -6.97 -4.49 -1.49
C ALA A 78 -7.01 -6.00 -1.25
N ILE A 79 -7.04 -6.82 -2.31
CA ILE A 79 -7.04 -8.29 -2.20
C ILE A 79 -5.69 -8.81 -1.71
N ILE A 80 -4.60 -8.25 -2.23
CA ILE A 80 -3.24 -8.59 -1.78
C ILE A 80 -3.14 -8.33 -0.28
N GLU A 81 -3.49 -7.13 0.18
CA GLU A 81 -3.37 -6.76 1.60
C GLU A 81 -4.23 -7.63 2.51
N GLN A 82 -5.48 -7.92 2.11
CA GLN A 82 -6.36 -8.81 2.88
C GLN A 82 -5.83 -10.24 2.96
N THR A 83 -5.38 -10.80 1.83
CA THR A 83 -4.82 -12.16 1.78
C THR A 83 -3.55 -12.24 2.63
N PHE A 84 -2.69 -11.23 2.54
CA PHE A 84 -1.45 -11.17 3.30
C PHE A 84 -1.72 -11.06 4.81
N GLU A 85 -2.69 -10.26 5.24
CA GLU A 85 -3.05 -10.20 6.66
C GLU A 85 -3.68 -11.50 7.17
N LEU A 86 -4.48 -12.20 6.35
CA LEU A 86 -5.01 -13.50 6.71
C LEU A 86 -3.88 -14.52 6.97
N VAL A 87 -2.92 -14.61 6.06
CA VAL A 87 -1.74 -15.49 6.22
C VAL A 87 -0.89 -15.05 7.42
N ARG A 88 -0.66 -13.75 7.59
CA ARG A 88 0.09 -13.22 8.74
C ARG A 88 -0.55 -13.64 10.05
N ARG A 89 -1.87 -13.51 10.18
CA ARG A 89 -2.59 -13.85 11.42
C ARG A 89 -2.57 -15.34 11.72
N ALA A 90 -2.65 -16.18 10.68
CA ALA A 90 -2.65 -17.62 10.82
C ALA A 90 -1.26 -18.17 11.18
N ASP A 91 -0.23 -17.76 10.43
CA ASP A 91 1.06 -18.47 10.42
C ASP A 91 2.24 -17.61 10.89
N PHE A 92 2.11 -16.28 10.86
CA PHE A 92 3.17 -15.33 11.28
C PHE A 92 2.66 -14.27 12.28
N PRO A 93 1.96 -14.66 13.38
CA PRO A 93 1.30 -13.70 14.27
C PRO A 93 2.29 -12.73 14.95
N GLY A 94 3.57 -13.12 15.06
CA GLY A 94 4.66 -12.30 15.57
C GLY A 94 5.09 -11.15 14.66
N MET A 95 4.74 -11.17 13.36
CA MET A 95 5.08 -10.08 12.43
C MET A 95 4.16 -8.85 12.60
N PRO A 96 4.66 -7.63 12.37
CA PRO A 96 3.83 -6.41 12.39
C PRO A 96 2.79 -6.43 11.27
N SER A 97 1.57 -5.96 11.54
CA SER A 97 0.53 -5.88 10.51
C SER A 97 0.76 -4.68 9.60
N ARG A 98 0.65 -4.86 8.28
CA ARG A 98 0.66 -3.77 7.29
C ARG A 98 -0.48 -2.77 7.53
N PHE A 99 -1.62 -3.24 8.04
CA PHE A 99 -2.77 -2.39 8.42
C PHE A 99 -2.52 -1.55 9.67
N GLN A 100 -1.50 -1.85 10.46
CA GLN A 100 -1.18 -1.16 11.73
C GLN A 100 0.22 -0.53 11.71
N SER A 101 0.87 -0.47 10.56
CA SER A 101 2.25 0.00 10.43
C SER A 101 2.36 1.29 9.61
N VAL A 102 3.46 2.01 9.84
CA VAL A 102 4.04 2.98 8.90
C VAL A 102 5.19 2.31 8.14
N PHE A 103 5.34 2.66 6.86
CA PHE A 103 6.27 1.99 5.96
C PHE A 103 7.52 2.85 5.80
N CYS A 104 8.68 2.26 6.02
CA CYS A 104 9.96 2.94 6.04
C CYS A 104 10.97 2.23 5.13
N VAL A 105 12.13 2.84 4.97
CA VAL A 105 13.36 2.24 4.45
C VAL A 105 14.48 2.41 5.49
N GLU A 106 15.52 1.58 5.43
CA GLU A 106 16.68 1.72 6.32
C GLU A 106 17.66 2.77 5.81
N ASP A 107 17.79 2.87 4.48
CA ASP A 107 18.63 3.85 3.82
C ASP A 107 17.80 4.68 2.83
N PRO A 108 17.90 6.03 2.84
CA PRO A 108 17.19 6.88 1.89
C PRO A 108 17.42 6.54 0.41
N SER A 109 18.55 5.93 0.05
CA SER A 109 18.85 5.45 -1.31
C SER A 109 18.00 4.24 -1.73
N GLU A 110 17.43 3.47 -0.77
CA GLU A 110 16.51 2.38 -1.11
C GLU A 110 15.23 2.89 -1.80
N LEU A 111 14.90 4.19 -1.68
CA LEU A 111 13.79 4.84 -2.40
C LEU A 111 13.99 4.85 -3.92
N ASP A 112 15.20 4.63 -4.43
CA ASP A 112 15.47 4.51 -5.86
C ASP A 112 14.76 3.29 -6.48
N ALA A 113 14.46 2.28 -5.68
CA ALA A 113 13.66 1.11 -6.09
C ALA A 113 12.16 1.40 -6.21
N TRP A 114 11.73 2.62 -5.86
CA TRP A 114 10.32 3.02 -5.76
C TRP A 114 9.96 4.27 -6.59
N PRO A 115 10.26 4.30 -7.91
CA PRO A 115 9.93 5.44 -8.76
C PRO A 115 8.44 5.81 -8.72
N GLU A 116 7.55 4.82 -8.53
CA GLU A 116 6.10 5.00 -8.50
C GLU A 116 5.60 5.82 -7.29
N ILE A 117 6.35 5.89 -6.19
CA ILE A 117 5.98 6.70 -5.02
C ILE A 117 6.84 7.97 -4.92
N THR A 118 8.06 7.99 -5.46
CA THR A 118 8.94 9.16 -5.40
C THR A 118 8.60 10.21 -6.46
N ALA A 119 7.98 9.83 -7.58
CA ALA A 119 7.68 10.73 -8.70
C ALA A 119 6.85 11.97 -8.31
N SER A 120 5.91 11.84 -7.36
CA SER A 120 5.07 12.95 -6.89
C SER A 120 5.81 13.93 -5.96
N GLY A 121 7.04 13.62 -5.57
CA GLY A 121 7.76 14.32 -4.51
C GLY A 121 7.17 14.06 -3.12
N GLY A 122 7.70 14.78 -2.14
CA GLY A 122 7.29 14.68 -0.74
C GLY A 122 8.35 15.21 0.22
N ALA A 123 8.33 14.73 1.46
CA ALA A 123 9.35 15.00 2.45
C ALA A 123 9.78 13.69 3.13
N LEU A 124 11.08 13.53 3.34
CA LEU A 124 11.64 12.40 4.04
C LEU A 124 11.74 12.71 5.54
N PHE A 125 11.24 11.80 6.36
CA PHE A 125 11.28 11.91 7.82
C PHE A 125 12.00 10.72 8.44
N GLU A 126 12.75 10.97 9.51
CA GLU A 126 13.21 9.92 10.42
C GLU A 126 12.04 9.45 11.28
N ILE A 127 11.88 8.13 11.37
CA ILE A 127 10.87 7.47 12.18
C ILE A 127 11.53 6.81 13.38
N ALA A 128 11.10 7.22 14.57
CA ALA A 128 11.45 6.59 15.83
C ALA A 128 10.32 5.62 16.24
N PRO A 129 10.55 4.30 16.18
CA PRO A 129 9.57 3.30 16.63
C PRO A 129 9.36 3.39 18.14
N ALA A 130 8.13 3.19 18.62
CA ALA A 130 7.89 3.05 20.07
C ALA A 130 8.34 1.69 20.62
N ASP A 131 8.26 0.65 19.79
CA ASP A 131 8.67 -0.72 20.13
C ASP A 131 9.60 -1.30 19.05
N PRO A 132 10.92 -1.41 19.31
CA PRO A 132 11.87 -2.01 18.38
C PRO A 132 11.62 -3.48 18.06
N ALA A 133 10.88 -4.22 18.90
CA ALA A 133 10.54 -5.62 18.66
C ALA A 133 9.41 -5.78 17.62
N ARG A 134 8.76 -4.68 17.20
CA ARG A 134 7.65 -4.66 16.25
C ARG A 134 8.04 -4.01 14.92
N ILE A 135 9.23 -4.40 14.44
CA ILE A 135 9.82 -3.93 13.19
C ILE A 135 10.16 -5.15 12.33
N ALA A 136 9.85 -5.08 11.03
CA ALA A 136 10.24 -6.12 10.08
C ALA A 136 10.73 -5.51 8.76
N LYS A 137 11.93 -5.91 8.32
CA LYS A 137 12.44 -5.65 6.97
C LYS A 137 11.96 -6.76 6.05
N LEU A 138 11.30 -6.38 4.96
CA LEU A 138 10.61 -7.28 4.04
C LEU A 138 10.84 -6.83 2.60
N ASP A 139 10.50 -7.70 1.65
CA ASP A 139 10.61 -7.43 0.21
C ASP A 139 9.23 -7.17 -0.41
N ALA A 140 8.92 -5.91 -0.69
CA ALA A 140 7.65 -5.53 -1.29
C ALA A 140 7.47 -6.04 -2.73
N SER A 141 8.53 -6.50 -3.41
CA SER A 141 8.41 -7.15 -4.72
C SER A 141 7.64 -8.47 -4.66
N LEU A 142 7.49 -9.04 -3.45
CA LEU A 142 6.70 -10.24 -3.20
C LEU A 142 5.20 -9.96 -3.00
N LEU A 143 4.76 -8.69 -2.93
CA LEU A 143 3.34 -8.31 -2.84
C LEU A 143 2.62 -8.58 -4.19
N LYS A 144 2.36 -9.86 -4.46
CA LYS A 144 1.82 -10.40 -5.73
C LYS A 144 0.59 -11.29 -5.50
N GLY A 145 -0.07 -11.68 -6.58
CA GLY A 145 -1.32 -12.44 -6.56
C GLY A 145 -2.40 -11.63 -7.25
N GLY A 146 -3.13 -10.81 -6.48
CA GLY A 146 -4.08 -9.82 -7.01
C GLY A 146 -5.09 -10.36 -8.04
N PHE A 147 -5.80 -9.46 -8.72
CA PHE A 147 -6.49 -9.84 -9.95
C PHE A 147 -5.51 -9.79 -11.11
N ALA A 148 -5.61 -10.78 -11.99
CA ALA A 148 -5.00 -10.77 -13.31
C ALA A 148 -6.09 -10.49 -14.35
N GLU A 149 -5.81 -9.61 -15.31
CA GLU A 149 -6.65 -9.40 -16.47
C GLU A 149 -6.06 -10.17 -17.65
N VAL A 150 -6.85 -11.05 -18.25
CA VAL A 150 -6.53 -11.64 -19.55
C VAL A 150 -7.38 -10.92 -20.58
N ILE A 151 -6.70 -10.17 -21.45
CA ILE A 151 -7.34 -9.47 -22.57
C ILE A 151 -7.25 -10.37 -23.78
N GLU A 152 -8.36 -11.02 -24.12
CA GLU A 152 -8.52 -11.70 -25.41
C GLU A 152 -9.28 -10.78 -26.39
N PRO A 153 -9.07 -10.90 -27.71
CA PRO A 153 -9.86 -10.16 -28.68
C PRO A 153 -11.37 -10.44 -28.50
N GLY A 154 -12.09 -9.49 -27.91
CA GLY A 154 -13.54 -9.58 -27.67
C GLY A 154 -13.97 -10.07 -26.28
N ALA A 155 -13.04 -10.38 -25.37
CA ALA A 155 -13.36 -10.76 -23.99
C ALA A 155 -12.30 -10.26 -23.00
N VAL A 156 -12.77 -9.76 -21.85
CA VAL A 156 -11.91 -9.43 -20.70
C VAL A 156 -12.21 -10.44 -19.61
N GLU A 157 -11.23 -11.27 -19.25
CA GLU A 157 -11.34 -12.20 -18.12
C GLU A 157 -10.58 -11.62 -16.93
N ALA A 158 -11.25 -11.56 -15.77
CA ALA A 158 -10.63 -11.20 -14.50
C ALA A 158 -10.46 -12.46 -13.64
N CYS A 159 -9.21 -12.84 -13.38
CA CYS A 159 -8.86 -14.06 -12.65
C CYS A 159 -8.27 -13.73 -11.28
N PHE A 160 -8.66 -14.49 -10.26
CA PHE A 160 -8.04 -14.46 -8.93
C PHE A 160 -7.76 -15.88 -8.45
N SER A 161 -6.54 -16.11 -7.95
CA SER A 161 -6.14 -17.37 -7.33
C SER A 161 -5.67 -17.12 -5.90
N PHE A 162 -6.53 -17.44 -4.93
CA PHE A 162 -6.17 -17.34 -3.52
C PHE A 162 -4.93 -18.18 -3.17
N PRO A 163 -4.80 -19.46 -3.59
CA PRO A 163 -3.59 -20.23 -3.28
C PRO A 163 -2.30 -19.60 -3.82
N LEU A 164 -2.34 -18.98 -5.01
CA LEU A 164 -1.19 -18.28 -5.58
C LEU A 164 -0.85 -17.03 -4.76
N CYS A 165 -1.85 -16.22 -4.41
CA CYS A 165 -1.64 -15.02 -3.59
C CYS A 165 -1.13 -15.38 -2.18
N ALA A 166 -1.68 -16.44 -1.58
CA ALA A 166 -1.23 -16.97 -0.30
C ALA A 166 0.22 -17.46 -0.38
N ALA A 167 0.63 -18.14 -1.46
CA ALA A 167 2.02 -18.57 -1.65
C ALA A 167 3.00 -17.39 -1.62
N PHE A 168 2.65 -16.26 -2.25
CA PHE A 168 3.44 -15.04 -2.16
C PHE A 168 3.42 -14.42 -0.76
N ALA A 169 2.29 -14.46 -0.06
CA ALA A 169 2.19 -14.01 1.33
C ALA A 169 3.10 -14.81 2.28
N TYR A 170 3.19 -16.13 2.11
CA TYR A 170 4.11 -16.99 2.88
C TYR A 170 5.57 -16.58 2.68
N ARG A 171 5.97 -16.29 1.43
CA ARG A 171 7.33 -15.85 1.10
C ARG A 171 7.63 -14.47 1.69
N TYR A 172 6.68 -13.54 1.57
CA TYR A 172 6.82 -12.20 2.15
C TYR A 172 6.99 -12.27 3.67
N TRP A 173 6.09 -12.97 4.37
CA TRP A 173 6.09 -13.01 5.84
C TRP A 173 7.17 -13.90 6.45
N SER A 174 7.78 -14.82 5.69
CA SER A 174 8.96 -15.54 6.13
C SER A 174 10.24 -14.69 6.13
N GLY A 175 10.19 -13.48 5.54
CA GLY A 175 11.34 -12.61 5.36
C GLY A 175 12.20 -12.99 4.15
N GLU A 176 11.64 -13.73 3.19
CA GLU A 176 12.33 -14.02 1.93
C GLU A 176 12.61 -12.72 1.17
N MET A 177 13.81 -12.62 0.60
CA MET A 177 14.21 -11.52 -0.29
C MET A 177 14.39 -12.08 -1.71
N SER A 178 13.77 -11.45 -2.69
CA SER A 178 13.95 -11.81 -4.10
C SER A 178 15.33 -11.39 -4.64
N GLU A 179 15.64 -11.80 -5.86
CA GLU A 179 16.88 -11.40 -6.56
C GLU A 179 16.94 -9.89 -6.86
N SER A 180 15.79 -9.22 -6.91
CA SER A 180 15.68 -7.78 -7.19
C SER A 180 14.69 -7.15 -6.22
N PRO A 181 15.07 -7.05 -4.93
CA PRO A 181 14.15 -6.69 -3.88
C PRO A 181 13.74 -5.22 -3.98
N LYS A 182 12.53 -4.94 -3.50
CA LYS A 182 12.08 -3.59 -3.13
C LYS A 182 12.05 -3.53 -1.60
N PRO A 183 13.12 -3.07 -0.95
CA PRO A 183 13.18 -3.06 0.51
C PRO A 183 12.08 -2.20 1.11
N GLU A 184 11.42 -2.74 2.12
CA GLU A 184 10.40 -2.08 2.92
C GLU A 184 10.58 -2.49 4.38
N VAL A 185 10.50 -1.52 5.28
CA VAL A 185 10.50 -1.76 6.72
C VAL A 185 9.13 -1.40 7.28
N LEU A 186 8.43 -2.38 7.81
CA LEU A 186 7.21 -2.15 8.57
C LEU A 186 7.57 -1.76 10.00
N VAL A 187 7.08 -0.61 10.45
CA VAL A 187 7.16 -0.17 11.84
C VAL A 187 5.74 -0.13 12.38
N GLU A 188 5.43 -1.01 13.32
CA GLU A 188 4.10 -1.01 13.93
C GLU A 188 3.89 0.25 14.77
N LEU A 189 2.69 0.84 14.66
CA LEU A 189 2.34 2.03 15.43
C LEU A 189 2.02 1.66 16.90
N PRO A 190 2.33 2.55 17.87
CA PRO A 190 2.74 3.94 17.68
C PRO A 190 4.20 4.15 17.27
N ALA A 191 4.46 5.26 16.59
CA ALA A 191 5.80 5.73 16.24
C ALA A 191 5.86 7.27 16.27
N THR A 192 7.05 7.86 16.14
CA THR A 192 7.23 9.31 16.10
C THR A 192 7.97 9.72 14.83
N ALA A 193 7.45 10.72 14.11
CA ALA A 193 8.19 11.38 13.04
C ALA A 193 9.22 12.35 13.68
N ALA A 194 10.42 11.86 13.95
CA ALA A 194 11.41 12.53 14.78
C ALA A 194 11.96 13.82 14.14
N LEU A 195 12.38 13.73 12.88
CA LEU A 195 13.06 14.82 12.16
C LEU A 195 12.71 14.80 10.68
N LYS A 196 12.52 15.97 10.07
CA LYS A 196 12.42 16.11 8.61
C LYS A 196 13.82 16.22 8.04
N VAL A 197 14.25 15.19 7.32
CA VAL A 197 15.60 15.11 6.75
C VAL A 197 15.74 16.05 5.56
N ARG A 198 14.84 15.95 4.59
CA ARG A 198 14.86 16.74 3.35
C ARG A 198 13.53 16.73 2.63
N ALA A 199 13.29 17.74 1.78
CA ALA A 199 12.26 17.66 0.76
C ALA A 199 12.76 16.80 -0.41
N ILE A 200 11.85 16.07 -1.05
CA ILE A 200 12.07 15.35 -2.30
C ILE A 200 11.24 16.06 -3.36
N PRO A 201 11.86 16.72 -4.36
CA PRO A 201 11.11 17.39 -5.40
C PRO A 201 10.41 16.37 -6.30
N PRO A 202 9.27 16.73 -6.91
CA PRO A 202 8.64 15.89 -7.91
C PRO A 202 9.55 15.73 -9.13
N THR A 203 9.49 14.56 -9.77
CA THR A 203 10.22 14.33 -11.02
C THR A 203 9.57 15.15 -12.14
N PRO A 204 10.33 15.98 -12.89
CA PRO A 204 9.78 16.72 -14.02
C PRO A 204 9.22 15.76 -15.08
N VAL A 205 7.97 15.94 -15.49
CA VAL A 205 7.43 15.26 -16.67
C VAL A 205 8.06 15.92 -17.91
N PRO A 206 8.77 15.19 -18.79
CA PRO A 206 9.33 15.78 -20.00
C PRO A 206 8.21 16.37 -20.87
N ALA A 207 8.44 17.56 -21.42
CA ALA A 207 7.45 18.38 -22.14
C ALA A 207 6.99 17.81 -23.50
N SER A 208 7.19 16.52 -23.78
CA SER A 208 6.93 15.90 -25.07
C SER A 208 5.84 14.84 -25.00
N GLU A 209 4.61 15.25 -24.71
CA GLU A 209 3.41 14.46 -25.03
C GLU A 209 2.12 15.30 -25.06
N THR A 210 2.19 16.56 -25.51
CA THR A 210 1.02 17.14 -26.18
C THR A 210 0.95 16.54 -27.58
N LEU A 211 0.27 15.40 -27.71
CA LEU A 211 -0.23 14.92 -28.99
C LEU A 211 -0.96 16.08 -29.69
N GLN A 212 -0.36 16.61 -30.76
CA GLN A 212 -1.10 17.47 -31.67
C GLN A 212 -2.25 16.63 -32.24
N PRO A 213 -3.49 17.13 -32.25
CA PRO A 213 -4.60 16.38 -32.81
C PRO A 213 -4.32 16.16 -34.30
N HIS A 214 -4.12 14.90 -34.69
CA HIS A 214 -4.00 14.51 -36.08
C HIS A 214 -5.25 14.98 -36.85
N ARG A 215 -5.07 15.96 -37.74
CA ARG A 215 -6.04 16.26 -38.79
C ARG A 215 -6.01 15.09 -39.77
N TRP A 216 -7.09 14.32 -39.81
CA TRP A 216 -7.36 13.39 -40.89
C TRP A 216 -7.54 14.20 -42.19
N GLN A 217 -6.72 13.89 -43.20
CA GLN A 217 -6.97 14.27 -44.61
C GLN A 217 -7.92 13.26 -45.24
#